data_AF-T1B5J3-F1
#
_entry.id   AF-T1B5J3-F1
#
_cell.length_a   1.000
_cell.length_b   1.000
_cell.length_c   1.000
_cell.angle_alpha   90.00
_cell.angle_beta   90.00
_cell.angle_gamma   90.00
#
_symmetry.space_group_name_H-M   'P 1'
#
loop_
_entity.id
_entity.type
_entity.pdbx_description
1 polymer ?
#
loop_
_entity_poly.entity_id
_entity_poly.type
_entity_poly.pdbx_seq_one_letter_code
_entity_poly.pdbx_strand_id
1 'polypeptide(L)' 'YVDAQRSELILLQCGADSLTGDPITHLAYTEAAHAHAATRLRALADRHCAGRLLAMGGGGYDRGNLARAWTRVVEALT' A
#
# COMPACT_ATOMS: atom_id res chain seq x y z
N TYR A 1 15.83 -4.10 -10.07
CA TYR A 1 15.54 -5.34 -9.32
C TYR A 1 14.17 -5.88 -9.66
N VAL A 2 13.08 -5.12 -9.43
CA VAL A 2 11.69 -5.57 -9.71
C VAL A 2 11.44 -5.86 -11.19
N ASP A 3 11.81 -4.95 -12.11
CA ASP A 3 11.57 -5.16 -13.55
C ASP A 3 12.39 -6.32 -14.17
N ALA A 4 13.34 -6.88 -13.43
CA ALA A 4 14.10 -8.07 -13.87
C ALA A 4 13.46 -9.39 -13.39
N GLN A 5 12.42 -9.32 -12.55
CA GLN A 5 11.70 -10.50 -12.06
C GLN A 5 10.51 -10.82 -12.94
N ARG A 6 10.21 -12.12 -13.12
CA ARG A 6 8.99 -12.57 -13.79
C ARG A 6 7.88 -12.81 -12.76
N SER A 7 7.48 -11.76 -12.06
CA SER A 7 6.41 -11.85 -11.06
C SER A 7 5.07 -12.14 -11.75
N GLU A 8 4.30 -13.07 -11.19
CA GLU A 8 2.95 -13.39 -11.71
C GLU A 8 1.84 -12.79 -10.85
N LEU A 9 2.17 -12.21 -9.70
CA LEU A 9 1.24 -11.55 -8.79
C LEU A 9 2.03 -10.58 -7.90
N ILE A 10 1.44 -9.44 -7.58
CA ILE A 10 1.95 -8.53 -6.55
C ILE A 10 1.02 -8.60 -5.34
N LEU A 11 1.61 -8.83 -4.16
CA LEU A 11 0.93 -8.74 -2.87
C LEU A 11 1.31 -7.43 -2.20
N LEU A 12 0.31 -6.60 -1.88
CA LEU A 12 0.50 -5.34 -1.15
C LEU A 12 -0.10 -5.47 0.25
N GLN A 13 0.77 -5.54 1.26
CA GLN A 13 0.38 -5.48 2.66
C GLN A 13 0.26 -4.01 3.09
N CYS A 14 -0.96 -3.55 3.36
CA CYS A 14 -1.27 -2.13 3.60
C CYS A 14 -1.12 -1.72 5.08
N GLY A 15 0.05 -1.92 5.69
CA GLY A 15 0.31 -1.55 7.08
C GLY A 15 0.31 -0.02 7.30
N ALA A 16 -0.58 0.49 8.14
CA ALA A 16 -0.80 1.92 8.41
C ALA A 16 -0.01 2.48 9.60
N ASP A 17 0.85 1.66 10.21
CA ASP A 17 1.64 2.02 11.38
C ASP A 17 2.72 3.07 11.09
N SER A 18 3.02 3.31 9.82
CA SER A 18 3.90 4.39 9.36
C SER A 18 3.30 5.80 9.45
N LEU A 19 1.98 5.90 9.61
CA LEU A 19 1.31 7.20 9.67
C LEU A 19 1.63 7.95 10.96
N THR A 20 1.65 9.28 10.88
CA THR A 20 1.82 10.15 12.04
C THR A 20 0.82 9.81 13.14
N GLY A 21 1.31 9.70 14.38
CA GLY A 21 0.49 9.44 15.56
C GLY A 21 0.24 7.96 15.85
N ASP A 22 0.77 7.03 15.05
CA ASP A 22 0.72 5.61 15.41
C ASP A 22 1.54 5.34 16.69
N PRO A 23 1.04 4.53 17.64
CA PRO A 23 1.69 4.34 18.94
C PRO A 23 2.97 3.50 18.88
N ILE A 24 3.23 2.74 17.82
CA ILE A 24 4.37 1.80 17.79
C ILE A 24 5.48 2.18 16.80
N THR A 25 5.30 3.22 15.98
CA THR A 25 6.35 3.73 15.09
C THR A 25 6.42 5.26 15.11
N HIS A 26 7.48 5.82 14.51
CA HIS A 26 7.74 7.26 14.47
C HIS A 26 8.05 7.77 13.05
N LEU A 27 7.51 7.10 12.02
CA LEU A 27 7.83 7.42 10.61
C LEU A 27 7.15 8.71 10.11
N ALA A 28 6.04 9.11 10.74
CA ALA A 28 5.35 10.37 10.49
C ALA A 28 4.91 10.61 9.02
N TYR A 29 4.48 9.55 8.33
CA TYR A 29 3.91 9.68 6.99
C TYR A 29 2.46 10.17 7.01
N THR A 30 2.01 10.64 5.85
CA THR A 30 0.60 10.88 5.56
C THR A 30 0.02 9.72 4.73
N GLU A 31 -1.31 9.62 4.69
CA GLU A 31 -2.04 8.64 3.87
C GLU A 31 -1.75 8.77 2.37
N ALA A 32 -1.18 9.90 1.93
CA ALA A 32 -0.71 10.07 0.56
C ALA A 32 0.42 9.09 0.20
N ALA A 33 1.24 8.66 1.17
CA ALA A 33 2.25 7.63 0.96
C ALA A 33 1.62 6.28 0.56
N HIS A 34 0.48 5.94 1.16
CA HIS A 34 -0.27 4.72 0.84
C HIS A 34 -0.88 4.79 -0.55
N ALA A 35 -1.51 5.92 -0.91
CA ALA A 35 -2.00 6.13 -2.28
C ALA A 35 -0.85 6.01 -3.29
N HIS A 36 0.29 6.64 -3.01
CA HIS A 36 1.48 6.57 -3.87
C HIS A 36 1.95 5.13 -4.06
N ALA A 37 2.13 4.38 -2.98
CA ALA A 37 2.57 2.98 -3.04
C ALA A 37 1.60 2.13 -3.87
N ALA A 38 0.29 2.24 -3.62
CA ALA A 38 -0.75 1.52 -4.35
C ALA A 38 -0.74 1.86 -5.85
N THR A 39 -0.69 3.14 -6.22
CA THR A 39 -0.64 3.57 -7.63
C THR A 39 0.62 3.05 -8.34
N ARG A 40 1.79 3.09 -7.67
CA ARG A 40 3.04 2.61 -8.26
C ARG A 40 3.06 1.09 -8.43
N LEU A 41 2.50 0.35 -7.48
CA LEU A 41 2.38 -1.10 -7.56
C LEU A 41 1.34 -1.54 -8.59
N ARG A 42 0.23 -0.82 -8.75
CA ARG A 42 -0.72 -1.04 -9.87
C ARG A 42 0.00 -0.94 -11.21
N ALA A 43 0.75 0.15 -11.44
CA ALA A 43 1.51 0.34 -12.67
C ALA A 43 2.58 -0.74 -12.89
N LEU A 44 3.18 -1.28 -11.83
CA LEU A 44 4.09 -2.42 -11.93
C LEU A 44 3.33 -3.71 -12.28
N ALA A 45 2.15 -3.91 -11.68
CA ALA A 45 1.32 -5.07 -11.94
C ALA A 45 0.85 -5.12 -13.39
N ASP A 46 0.45 -3.97 -13.95
CA ASP A 46 0.06 -3.83 -15.35
C ASP A 46 1.20 -4.24 -16.29
N ARG A 47 2.44 -3.87 -15.96
CA ARG A 47 3.62 -4.19 -16.78
C ARG A 47 4.06 -5.64 -16.67
N HIS A 48 3.97 -6.23 -15.47
CA HIS A 48 4.70 -7.48 -15.17
C HIS A 48 3.80 -8.68 -14.88
N CYS A 49 2.60 -8.48 -14.35
CA CYS A 49 1.70 -9.57 -13.94
C CYS A 49 0.27 -9.41 -14.44
N ALA A 50 0.08 -8.80 -15.61
CA ALA A 50 -1.23 -8.60 -16.27
C ALA A 50 -2.27 -7.97 -15.33
N GLY A 51 -1.86 -6.95 -14.58
CA GLY A 51 -2.70 -6.21 -13.64
C GLY A 51 -3.02 -6.96 -12.35
N ARG A 52 -2.48 -8.17 -12.13
CA ARG A 52 -2.76 -8.96 -10.92
C ARG A 52 -2.06 -8.38 -9.71
N LEU A 53 -2.82 -7.65 -8.91
CA LEU A 53 -2.42 -7.10 -7.62
C LEU A 53 -3.47 -7.44 -6.58
N LEU A 54 -3.04 -7.98 -5.43
CA LEU A 54 -3.89 -8.21 -4.27
C LEU A 54 -3.42 -7.30 -3.13
N ALA A 55 -4.25 -6.30 -2.81
CA ALA A 55 -4.08 -5.49 -1.61
C ALA A 55 -4.76 -6.17 -0.42
N MET A 56 -4.01 -6.28 0.68
CA MET A 56 -4.46 -6.85 1.94
C MET A 56 -4.30 -5.83 3.06
N GLY A 57 -5.07 -5.97 4.13
CA GLY A 57 -4.83 -5.21 5.35
C GLY A 57 -3.51 -5.59 6.04
N GLY A 58 -3.28 -5.00 7.21
CA GLY A 58 -2.35 -5.51 8.23
C GLY A 58 -2.12 -4.48 9.32
N GLY A 59 -0.86 -4.16 9.64
CA GLY A 59 -0.51 -3.31 10.79
C GLY A 59 -1.14 -1.90 10.77
N GLY A 60 -1.02 -1.20 11.89
CA GLY A 60 -1.71 0.07 12.14
C GLY A 60 -2.47 -0.04 13.46
N TYR A 61 -2.05 0.74 14.44
CA TYR A 61 -2.45 0.61 15.83
C TYR A 61 -3.21 1.84 16.32
N ASP A 62 -3.37 2.83 15.44
CA ASP A 62 -4.43 3.83 15.49
C ASP A 62 -5.54 3.52 14.48
N ARG A 63 -6.80 3.51 14.94
CA ARG A 63 -7.96 3.16 14.09
C ARG A 63 -8.27 4.21 13.02
N GLY A 64 -8.00 5.49 13.31
CA GLY A 64 -8.17 6.56 12.34
C GLY A 64 -7.16 6.47 11.21
N ASN A 65 -5.92 6.12 11.54
CA ASN A 65 -4.85 5.87 10.58
C ASN A 65 -5.17 4.66 9.69
N LEU A 66 -5.66 3.55 10.26
CA LEU A 66 -6.12 2.40 9.47
C LEU A 66 -7.17 2.79 8.43
N ALA A 67 -8.23 3.50 8.86
CA ALA A 67 -9.29 3.93 7.96
C ALA A 67 -8.76 4.82 6.83
N ARG A 68 -7.99 5.87 7.18
CA ARG A 68 -7.41 6.79 6.18
C ARG A 68 -6.48 6.07 5.21
N ALA A 69 -5.55 5.27 5.70
CA ALA A 69 -4.60 4.54 4.87
C ALA A 69 -5.29 3.58 3.90
N TRP A 70 -6.20 2.74 4.39
CA TRP A 70 -6.83 1.71 3.56
C TRP A 70 -7.80 2.30 2.55
N THR A 71 -8.57 3.32 2.92
CA THR A 71 -9.44 4.02 1.96
C THR A 71 -8.62 4.65 0.83
N ARG A 72 -7.45 5.23 1.12
CA ARG A 72 -6.55 5.74 0.07
C ARG A 72 -5.97 4.67 -0.83
N VAL A 73 -5.72 3.46 -0.31
CA VAL A 73 -5.32 2.32 -1.15
C VAL A 73 -6.46 1.90 -2.07
N VAL A 74 -7.68 1.74 -1.54
CA VAL A 74 -8.85 1.35 -2.34
C VAL A 74 -9.13 2.38 -3.43
N GLU A 75 -9.12 3.67 -3.11
CA GLU A 75 -9.28 4.77 -4.07
C GLU A 75 -8.20 4.74 -5.16
N ALA A 76 -6.94 4.46 -4.80
CA ALA A 76 -5.84 4.39 -5.76
C ALA A 76 -5.87 3.16 -6.67
N LEU A 77 -6.67 2.14 -6.35
CA LEU A 77 -6.84 0.91 -7.12
C LEU A 77 -8.16 0.82 -7.87
N THR A 78 -9.10 1.72 -7.59
CA THR A 78 -10.34 1.91 -8.36
C THR A 78 -10.08 2.86 -9.53
#